data_AF-A0A1G1C7R8-F1
#
_entry.id   AF-A0A1G1C7R8-F1
#
_cell.length_a   1.000
_cell.length_b   1.000
_cell.length_c   1.000
_cell.angle_alpha   90.00
_cell.angle_beta   90.00
_cell.angle_gamma   90.00
#
_symmetry.space_group_name_H-M   'P 1'
#
loop_
_entity.id
_entity.type
_entity.pdbx_description
1 polymer ?
#
loop_
_entity_poly.entity_id
_entity_poly.type
_entity_poly.pdbx_seq_one_letter_code
_entity_poly.pdbx_strand_id
1 'polypeptide(L)'
;MTKRRKFILSSFILAVCLLVTQYIPVDFRFIGVAILFGISYAVSAWALSEDLKGIEWGTIIPVPALYSASVALFYYLLPQNTLARLLVLTIFGVGMYAVYLTSNIYSVAATRTIQLVRAAHAVGFVMTLLTLVLFFYTIYSLHLDWWANGPLVGLVSLPLVLSALWSVKLEERVSVKIIRYTVLIILGLVEVATAISFLPLTVWVSSLFMATVAYVGLGILQHDLSERLFERTLQEYIGIGIFVLLATMLVTRWK
;
A
#
# COMPACT_ATOMS: atom_id res chain seq x y z
N MET A 1 -26.03 -2.23 13.56
CA MET A 1 -24.75 -1.92 14.24
C MET A 1 -24.31 -0.51 13.86
N THR A 2 -23.70 0.26 14.75
CA THR A 2 -23.07 1.54 14.36
C THR A 2 -21.84 1.28 13.47
N LYS A 3 -21.59 2.09 12.43
CA LYS A 3 -20.47 1.92 11.49
C LYS A 3 -19.11 1.72 12.18
N ARG A 4 -18.83 2.51 13.23
CA ARG A 4 -17.58 2.38 14.01
C ARG A 4 -17.41 1.00 14.65
N ARG A 5 -18.50 0.42 15.19
CA ARG A 5 -18.49 -0.96 15.73
C ARG A 5 -18.28 -2.00 14.62
N LYS A 6 -18.80 -1.75 13.41
CA LYS A 6 -18.60 -2.62 12.24
C LYS A 6 -17.12 -2.65 11.85
N PHE A 7 -16.45 -1.49 11.77
CA PHE A 7 -15.01 -1.42 11.48
C PHE A 7 -14.15 -2.05 12.57
N ILE A 8 -14.45 -1.81 13.85
CA ILE A 8 -13.73 -2.46 14.96
C ILE A 8 -13.89 -3.99 14.86
N LEU A 9 -15.11 -4.47 14.61
CA LEU A 9 -15.37 -5.91 14.46
C LEU A 9 -14.63 -6.49 13.26
N SER A 10 -14.67 -5.83 12.10
CA SER A 10 -13.95 -6.26 10.89
C SER A 10 -12.44 -6.31 11.10
N SER A 11 -11.84 -5.27 11.72
CA SER A 11 -10.42 -5.25 12.06
C SER A 11 -10.05 -6.37 13.03
N PHE A 12 -10.90 -6.65 14.01
CA PHE A 12 -10.69 -7.74 14.96
C PHE A 12 -10.79 -9.11 14.29
N ILE A 13 -11.83 -9.35 13.47
CA ILE A 13 -11.99 -10.59 12.70
C ILE A 13 -10.76 -10.84 11.84
N LEU A 14 -10.30 -9.82 11.10
CA LEU A 14 -9.13 -9.97 10.22
C LEU A 14 -7.84 -10.15 11.01
N ALA A 15 -7.71 -9.59 12.20
CA ALA A 15 -6.57 -9.83 13.07
C ALA A 15 -6.54 -11.28 13.56
N VAL A 16 -7.71 -11.85 13.89
CA VAL A 16 -7.84 -13.28 14.21
C VAL A 16 -7.52 -14.13 12.98
N CYS A 17 -8.01 -13.79 11.80
CA CYS A 17 -7.66 -14.51 10.57
C CYS A 17 -6.15 -14.46 10.29
N LEU A 18 -5.50 -13.31 10.49
CA LEU A 18 -4.05 -13.17 10.40
C LEU A 18 -3.30 -14.00 11.45
N LEU A 19 -3.86 -14.18 12.65
CA LEU A 19 -3.29 -15.10 13.64
C LEU A 19 -3.40 -16.56 13.15
N VAL A 20 -4.52 -16.94 12.54
CA VAL A 20 -4.73 -18.31 12.01
C VAL A 20 -3.73 -18.65 10.92
N THR A 21 -3.35 -17.70 10.05
CA THR A 21 -2.37 -17.97 8.98
C THR A 21 -1.00 -18.40 9.53
N GLN A 22 -0.69 -18.11 10.79
CA GLN A 22 0.57 -18.49 11.43
C GLN A 22 0.69 -19.99 11.72
N TYR A 23 -0.45 -20.68 11.82
CA TYR A 23 -0.48 -22.12 12.03
C TYR A 23 -0.45 -22.90 10.71
N ILE A 24 -0.45 -22.21 9.57
CA ILE A 24 -0.33 -22.83 8.25
C ILE A 24 1.13 -23.23 8.00
N PRO A 25 1.40 -24.46 7.53
CA PRO A 25 2.74 -24.91 7.17
C PRO A 25 3.40 -24.03 6.10
N VAL A 26 4.73 -24.06 6.06
CA VAL A 26 5.54 -23.20 5.19
C VAL A 26 5.20 -23.35 3.70
N ASP A 27 4.93 -24.58 3.28
CA ASP A 27 4.64 -24.92 1.89
C ASP A 27 3.33 -24.30 1.39
N PHE A 28 2.39 -24.04 2.30
CA PHE A 28 1.06 -23.51 1.99
C PHE A 28 0.92 -22.02 2.34
N ARG A 29 2.01 -21.31 2.64
CA ARG A 29 1.98 -19.89 3.05
C ARG A 29 1.30 -18.99 2.04
N PHE A 30 1.66 -19.09 0.76
CA PHE A 30 1.07 -18.25 -0.29
C PHE A 30 -0.43 -18.51 -0.47
N ILE A 31 -0.87 -19.76 -0.30
CA ILE A 31 -2.29 -20.13 -0.31
C ILE A 31 -3.00 -19.53 0.90
N GLY A 32 -2.38 -19.59 2.09
CA GLY A 32 -2.90 -18.95 3.31
C GLY A 32 -3.08 -17.43 3.15
N VAL A 33 -2.10 -16.75 2.54
CA VAL A 33 -2.21 -15.32 2.22
C VAL A 33 -3.29 -15.05 1.18
N ALA A 34 -3.40 -15.87 0.13
CA ALA A 34 -4.45 -15.70 -0.88
C ALA A 34 -5.86 -15.87 -0.29
N ILE A 35 -6.04 -16.84 0.61
CA ILE A 35 -7.29 -17.02 1.36
C ILE A 35 -7.56 -15.80 2.26
N LEU A 36 -6.55 -15.32 2.99
CA LEU A 36 -6.70 -14.12 3.83
C LEU A 36 -7.06 -12.89 2.99
N PHE A 37 -6.44 -12.72 1.83
CA PHE A 37 -6.76 -11.65 0.88
C PHE A 37 -8.24 -11.72 0.44
N GLY A 38 -8.72 -12.92 0.07
CA GLY A 38 -10.11 -13.14 -0.30
C GLY A 38 -11.09 -12.87 0.85
N ILE A 39 -10.78 -13.35 2.06
CA ILE A 39 -11.58 -13.07 3.26
C ILE A 39 -11.57 -11.58 3.57
N SER A 40 -10.42 -10.92 3.51
CA SER A 40 -10.27 -9.49 3.75
C SER A 40 -11.06 -8.66 2.74
N TYR A 41 -11.04 -9.05 1.47
CA TYR A 41 -11.88 -8.43 0.44
C TYR A 41 -13.37 -8.59 0.77
N ALA A 42 -13.82 -9.80 1.11
CA ALA A 42 -15.22 -10.06 1.45
C ALA A 42 -15.70 -9.32 2.71
N VAL A 43 -14.88 -9.34 3.78
CA VAL A 43 -15.15 -8.61 5.03
C VAL A 43 -15.16 -7.11 4.76
N SER A 44 -14.27 -6.60 3.91
CA SER A 44 -14.22 -5.18 3.55
C SER A 44 -15.41 -4.76 2.71
N ALA A 45 -15.81 -5.57 1.74
CA ALA A 45 -17.03 -5.36 0.97
C ALA A 45 -18.25 -5.31 1.89
N TRP A 46 -18.39 -6.27 2.82
CA TRP A 46 -19.46 -6.24 3.82
C TRP A 46 -19.39 -5.01 4.73
N ALA A 47 -18.19 -4.64 5.20
CA ALA A 47 -18.00 -3.50 6.10
C ALA A 47 -18.39 -2.17 5.46
N LEU A 48 -18.03 -1.97 4.19
CA LEU A 48 -18.16 -0.70 3.47
C LEU A 48 -19.40 -0.63 2.55
N SER A 49 -20.14 -1.72 2.35
CA SER A 49 -21.23 -1.85 1.35
C SER A 49 -22.30 -0.75 1.38
N GLU A 50 -22.52 -0.11 2.54
CA GLU A 50 -23.60 0.86 2.72
C GLU A 50 -23.37 2.18 1.99
N ASP A 51 -22.12 2.58 1.77
CA ASP A 51 -21.77 3.88 1.16
C ASP A 51 -21.19 3.74 -0.27
N LEU A 52 -20.79 2.52 -0.66
CA LEU A 52 -20.05 2.28 -1.90
C LEU A 52 -20.92 2.40 -3.17
N LYS A 53 -20.49 3.24 -4.12
CA LYS A 53 -21.11 3.36 -5.45
C LYS A 53 -20.12 3.11 -6.59
N GLY A 54 -20.55 2.32 -7.57
CA GLY A 54 -19.87 2.17 -8.87
C GLY A 54 -18.37 1.88 -8.75
N ILE A 55 -17.55 2.88 -9.11
CA ILE A 55 -16.08 2.77 -9.18
C ILE A 55 -15.42 2.55 -7.82
N GLU A 56 -16.07 2.95 -6.73
CA GLU A 56 -15.55 2.79 -5.37
C GLU A 56 -15.29 1.32 -5.00
N TRP A 57 -15.99 0.39 -5.62
CA TRP A 57 -15.75 -1.05 -5.47
C TRP A 57 -14.35 -1.45 -5.94
N GLY A 58 -13.86 -0.83 -7.02
CA GLY A 58 -12.54 -1.12 -7.61
C GLY A 58 -11.40 -0.29 -7.02
N THR A 59 -11.68 0.84 -6.38
CA THR A 59 -10.64 1.73 -5.83
C THR A 59 -10.54 1.66 -4.31
N ILE A 60 -11.64 1.52 -3.58
CA ILE A 60 -11.64 1.61 -2.11
C ILE A 60 -11.48 0.24 -1.44
N ILE A 61 -12.19 -0.80 -1.92
CA ILE A 61 -12.20 -2.13 -1.29
C ILE A 61 -10.85 -2.86 -1.40
N PRO A 62 -10.11 -2.79 -2.53
CA PRO A 62 -8.85 -3.53 -2.64
C PRO A 62 -7.80 -3.08 -1.61
N VAL A 63 -7.83 -1.84 -1.15
CA VAL A 63 -6.82 -1.28 -0.23
C VAL A 63 -6.73 -2.07 1.10
N PRO A 64 -7.83 -2.28 1.86
CA PRO A 64 -7.77 -3.11 3.06
C PRO A 64 -7.36 -4.56 2.80
N ALA A 65 -7.76 -5.15 1.67
CA ALA A 65 -7.32 -6.49 1.28
C ALA A 65 -5.81 -6.55 1.02
N LEU A 66 -5.27 -5.59 0.27
CA LEU A 66 -3.85 -5.46 -0.03
C LEU A 66 -3.02 -5.18 1.22
N TYR A 67 -3.50 -4.33 2.12
CA TYR A 67 -2.87 -4.12 3.42
C TYR A 67 -2.75 -5.44 4.20
N SER A 68 -3.85 -6.20 4.30
CA SER A 68 -3.82 -7.51 4.98
C SER A 68 -2.88 -8.52 4.33
N ALA A 69 -2.83 -8.59 3.00
CA ALA A 69 -1.90 -9.46 2.29
C ALA A 69 -0.45 -9.03 2.52
N SER A 70 -0.15 -7.72 2.45
CA SER A 70 1.20 -7.20 2.66
C SER A 70 1.73 -7.52 4.07
N VAL A 71 0.88 -7.34 5.10
CA VAL A 71 1.26 -7.64 6.48
C VAL A 71 1.42 -9.14 6.68
N ALA A 72 0.54 -9.97 6.10
CA ALA A 72 0.66 -11.43 6.21
C ALA A 72 1.93 -11.98 5.53
N LEU A 73 2.27 -11.45 4.35
CA LEU A 73 3.51 -11.82 3.66
C LEU A 73 4.75 -11.40 4.45
N PHE A 74 4.76 -10.17 4.97
CA PHE A 74 5.85 -9.68 5.81
C PHE A 74 5.96 -10.45 7.13
N TYR A 75 4.83 -10.86 7.72
CA TYR A 75 4.77 -11.58 8.99
C TYR A 75 5.62 -12.86 8.96
N TYR A 76 5.61 -13.61 7.84
CA TYR A 76 6.39 -14.84 7.72
C TYR A 76 7.92 -14.62 7.73
N LEU A 77 8.38 -13.38 7.55
CA LEU A 77 9.78 -13.00 7.56
C LEU A 77 10.25 -12.57 8.96
N LEU A 78 9.33 -12.43 9.92
CA LEU A 78 9.64 -12.02 11.29
C LEU A 78 9.97 -13.21 12.22
N PRO A 79 10.76 -12.98 13.28
CA PRO A 79 11.04 -14.00 14.29
C PRO A 79 9.74 -14.53 14.93
N GLN A 80 9.66 -15.85 15.14
CA GLN A 80 8.47 -16.52 15.70
C GLN A 80 8.36 -16.41 17.23
N ASN A 81 8.72 -15.27 17.82
CA ASN A 81 8.52 -15.03 19.25
C ASN A 81 7.09 -14.49 19.53
N THR A 82 6.58 -14.75 20.73
CA THR A 82 5.24 -14.33 21.14
C THR A 82 5.09 -12.81 21.20
N LEU A 83 6.16 -12.09 21.55
CA LEU A 83 6.17 -10.64 21.61
C LEU A 83 6.03 -9.99 20.23
N ALA A 84 6.80 -10.41 19.22
CA ALA A 84 6.65 -9.88 17.87
C ALA A 84 5.28 -10.24 17.29
N ARG A 85 4.77 -11.44 17.57
CA ARG A 85 3.41 -11.85 17.21
C ARG A 85 2.37 -10.87 17.74
N LEU A 86 2.42 -10.58 19.05
CA LEU A 86 1.47 -9.67 19.68
C LEU A 86 1.60 -8.27 19.11
N LEU A 87 2.84 -7.75 18.98
CA LEU A 87 3.10 -6.43 18.41
C LEU A 87 2.55 -6.29 16.99
N VAL A 88 2.82 -7.25 16.11
CA VAL A 88 2.34 -7.19 14.73
C VAL A 88 0.82 -7.31 14.67
N LEU A 89 0.19 -8.13 15.50
CA LEU A 89 -1.28 -8.20 15.58
C LEU A 89 -1.89 -6.88 16.05
N THR A 90 -1.28 -6.21 17.02
CA THR A 90 -1.72 -4.89 17.48
C THR A 90 -1.56 -3.83 16.39
N ILE A 91 -0.37 -3.75 15.76
CA ILE A 91 -0.12 -2.81 14.65
C ILE A 91 -1.06 -3.10 13.49
N PHE A 92 -1.26 -4.37 13.14
CA PHE A 92 -2.18 -4.80 12.11
C PHE A 92 -3.61 -4.33 12.42
N GLY A 93 -4.14 -4.62 13.62
CA GLY A 93 -5.50 -4.26 14.00
C GLY A 93 -5.73 -2.74 13.97
N VAL A 94 -4.79 -1.95 14.51
CA VAL A 94 -4.84 -0.49 14.50
C VAL A 94 -4.76 0.06 13.07
N GLY A 95 -3.80 -0.42 12.27
CA GLY A 95 -3.65 0.00 10.88
C GLY A 95 -4.85 -0.40 10.02
N MET A 96 -5.41 -1.58 10.25
CA MET A 96 -6.61 -2.04 9.55
C MET A 96 -7.82 -1.17 9.87
N TYR A 97 -7.98 -0.78 11.14
CA TYR A 97 -9.01 0.17 11.55
C TYR A 97 -8.81 1.54 10.89
N ALA A 98 -7.57 2.03 10.82
CA ALA A 98 -7.23 3.28 10.14
C ALA A 98 -7.55 3.23 8.64
N VAL A 99 -7.27 2.09 7.98
CA VAL A 99 -7.62 1.86 6.57
C VAL A 99 -9.13 1.90 6.39
N TYR A 100 -9.91 1.19 7.21
CA TYR A 100 -11.38 1.23 7.13
C TYR A 100 -11.96 2.62 7.35
N LEU A 101 -11.43 3.35 8.32
CA LEU A 101 -11.88 4.73 8.59
C LEU A 101 -11.58 5.64 7.40
N THR A 102 -10.38 5.53 6.82
CA THR A 102 -9.96 6.31 5.65
C THR A 102 -10.83 5.98 4.43
N SER A 103 -11.01 4.70 4.14
CA SER A 103 -11.87 4.19 3.07
C SER A 103 -13.32 4.68 3.20
N ASN A 104 -13.85 4.71 4.43
CA ASN A 104 -15.19 5.24 4.67
C ASN A 104 -15.26 6.76 4.47
N ILE A 105 -14.25 7.51 4.92
CA ILE A 105 -14.19 8.95 4.68
C ILE A 105 -14.16 9.23 3.18
N TYR A 106 -13.40 8.48 2.38
CA TYR A 106 -13.37 8.63 0.92
C TYR A 106 -14.72 8.35 0.26
N SER A 107 -15.39 7.27 0.64
CA SER A 107 -16.71 6.93 0.11
C SER A 107 -17.77 7.99 0.46
N VAL A 108 -17.78 8.48 1.70
CA VAL A 108 -18.68 9.58 2.10
C VAL A 108 -18.33 10.88 1.36
N ALA A 109 -17.04 11.14 1.18
CA ALA A 109 -16.54 12.35 0.55
C ALA A 109 -16.79 12.43 -0.96
N ALA A 110 -16.88 11.28 -1.63
CA ALA A 110 -17.25 11.18 -3.04
C ALA A 110 -18.68 11.69 -3.31
N THR A 111 -19.58 11.54 -2.32
CA THR A 111 -20.97 12.04 -2.44
C THR A 111 -21.13 13.47 -1.90
N ARG A 112 -20.37 13.87 -0.87
CA ARG A 112 -20.51 15.18 -0.23
C ARG A 112 -19.19 15.68 0.34
N THR A 113 -18.97 16.99 0.32
CA THR A 113 -17.77 17.57 0.91
C THR A 113 -17.78 17.44 2.44
N ILE A 114 -16.69 16.91 3.01
CA ILE A 114 -16.51 16.78 4.47
C ILE A 114 -15.10 17.23 4.88
N GLN A 115 -14.98 17.90 6.03
CA GLN A 115 -13.71 18.48 6.49
C GLN A 115 -12.64 17.41 6.81
N LEU A 116 -13.07 16.21 7.21
CA LEU A 116 -12.20 15.09 7.59
C LEU A 116 -11.38 14.52 6.41
N VAL A 117 -11.70 14.87 5.17
CA VAL A 117 -11.01 14.39 3.96
C VAL A 117 -9.53 14.72 3.96
N ARG A 118 -9.14 15.91 4.46
CA ARG A 118 -7.73 16.31 4.51
C ARG A 118 -6.91 15.38 5.41
N ALA A 119 -7.47 14.98 6.56
CA ALA A 119 -6.84 14.02 7.45
C ALA A 119 -6.80 12.62 6.83
N ALA A 120 -7.87 12.22 6.13
CA ALA A 120 -7.91 10.96 5.40
C ALA A 120 -6.86 10.88 4.28
N HIS A 121 -6.60 11.95 3.53
CA HIS A 121 -5.51 11.96 2.54
C HIS A 121 -4.15 11.69 3.16
N ALA A 122 -3.84 12.35 4.28
CA ALA A 122 -2.57 12.13 4.97
C ALA A 122 -2.42 10.69 5.49
N VAL A 123 -3.46 10.17 6.18
CA VAL A 123 -3.45 8.80 6.70
C VAL A 123 -3.42 7.78 5.57
N GLY A 124 -4.24 7.97 4.53
CA GLY A 124 -4.30 7.10 3.36
C GLY A 124 -2.98 7.04 2.62
N PHE A 125 -2.31 8.18 2.42
CA PHE A 125 -0.98 8.21 1.81
C PHE A 125 0.05 7.43 2.62
N VAL A 126 0.09 7.61 3.94
CA VAL A 126 0.97 6.84 4.83
C VAL A 126 0.66 5.35 4.78
N MET A 127 -0.62 4.96 4.82
CA MET A 127 -1.02 3.55 4.75
C MET A 127 -0.69 2.92 3.39
N THR A 128 -0.81 3.66 2.29
CA THR A 128 -0.39 3.21 0.96
C THR A 128 1.11 2.95 0.92
N LEU A 129 1.93 3.89 1.41
CA LEU A 129 3.39 3.72 1.42
C LEU A 129 3.83 2.59 2.34
N LEU A 130 3.21 2.45 3.51
CA LEU A 130 3.45 1.32 4.41
C LEU A 130 3.16 -0.01 3.71
N THR A 131 2.00 -0.12 3.05
CA THR A 131 1.61 -1.32 2.31
C THR A 131 2.60 -1.63 1.18
N LEU A 132 3.04 -0.62 0.43
CA LEU A 132 4.04 -0.77 -0.63
C LEU A 132 5.39 -1.22 -0.08
N VAL A 133 5.89 -0.62 1.02
CA VAL A 133 7.13 -1.06 1.69
C VAL A 133 7.08 -2.54 2.03
N LEU A 134 5.97 -3.01 2.61
CA LEU A 134 5.83 -4.40 3.04
C LEU A 134 5.82 -5.35 1.84
N PHE A 135 5.12 -5.00 0.76
CA PHE A 135 5.16 -5.77 -0.48
C PHE A 135 6.54 -5.79 -1.12
N PHE A 136 7.22 -4.65 -1.24
CA PHE A 136 8.57 -4.57 -1.81
C PHE A 136 9.54 -5.42 -1.00
N TYR A 137 9.44 -5.38 0.34
CA TYR A 137 10.24 -6.22 1.22
C TYR A 137 10.00 -7.71 0.95
N THR A 138 8.75 -8.14 0.84
CA THR A 138 8.45 -9.51 0.46
C THR A 138 9.03 -9.85 -0.90
N ILE A 139 8.80 -9.04 -1.94
CA ILE A 139 9.26 -9.32 -3.31
C ILE A 139 10.79 -9.49 -3.34
N TYR A 140 11.55 -8.55 -2.77
CA TYR A 140 13.01 -8.64 -2.77
C TYR A 140 13.53 -9.77 -1.85
N SER A 141 12.79 -10.16 -0.81
CA SER A 141 13.15 -11.30 0.04
C SER A 141 13.03 -12.66 -0.67
N LEU A 142 12.25 -12.74 -1.75
CA LEU A 142 12.12 -13.95 -2.56
C LEU A 142 13.36 -14.21 -3.45
N HIS A 143 14.29 -13.24 -3.53
CA HIS A 143 15.50 -13.33 -4.35
C HIS A 143 15.22 -13.76 -5.81
N LEU A 144 14.12 -13.27 -6.38
CA LEU A 144 13.76 -13.55 -7.76
C LEU A 144 14.62 -12.74 -8.74
N ASP A 145 14.71 -13.23 -9.97
CA ASP A 145 15.38 -12.55 -11.06
C ASP A 145 14.67 -11.23 -11.44
N TRP A 146 15.41 -10.36 -12.14
CA TRP A 146 14.95 -9.06 -12.62
C TRP A 146 13.64 -9.13 -13.43
N TRP A 147 13.46 -10.18 -14.23
CA TRP A 147 12.28 -10.37 -15.08
C TRP A 147 11.01 -10.68 -14.28
N ALA A 148 11.13 -11.13 -13.03
CA ALA A 148 10.01 -11.36 -12.12
C ALA A 148 9.78 -10.18 -11.16
N ASN A 149 10.85 -9.57 -10.64
CA ASN A 149 10.75 -8.46 -9.68
C ASN A 149 9.99 -7.25 -10.26
N GLY A 150 10.34 -6.82 -11.47
CA GLY A 150 9.69 -5.68 -12.14
C GLY A 150 8.17 -5.87 -12.25
N PRO A 151 7.69 -6.93 -12.94
CA PRO A 151 6.26 -7.20 -13.06
C PRO A 151 5.53 -7.36 -11.73
N LEU A 152 6.13 -8.03 -10.73
CA LEU A 152 5.52 -8.18 -9.40
C LEU A 152 5.35 -6.83 -8.69
N VAL A 153 6.37 -5.97 -8.75
CA VAL A 153 6.29 -4.59 -8.23
C VAL A 153 5.17 -3.81 -8.90
N GLY A 154 5.06 -3.89 -10.23
CA GLY A 154 3.98 -3.26 -10.98
C GLY A 154 2.60 -3.78 -10.57
N LEU A 155 2.44 -5.10 -10.45
CA LEU A 155 1.18 -5.76 -10.12
C LEU A 155 0.65 -5.39 -8.73
N VAL A 156 1.51 -5.40 -7.70
CA VAL A 156 1.09 -5.03 -6.33
C VAL A 156 0.87 -3.52 -6.19
N SER A 157 1.62 -2.71 -6.94
CA SER A 157 1.54 -1.26 -6.84
C SER A 157 0.32 -0.69 -7.57
N LEU A 158 -0.10 -1.31 -8.67
CA LEU A 158 -1.17 -0.80 -9.54
C LEU A 158 -2.47 -0.47 -8.81
N PRO A 159 -3.09 -1.37 -8.03
CA PRO A 159 -4.34 -1.05 -7.33
C PRO A 159 -4.14 0.01 -6.23
N LEU A 160 -2.98 0.02 -5.55
CA LEU A 160 -2.67 0.98 -4.48
C LEU A 160 -2.45 2.39 -5.02
N VAL A 161 -1.69 2.51 -6.10
CA VAL A 161 -1.43 3.78 -6.79
C VAL A 161 -2.72 4.33 -7.38
N LEU A 162 -3.51 3.49 -8.07
CA LEU A 162 -4.77 3.91 -8.65
C LEU A 162 -5.71 4.46 -7.58
N SER A 163 -5.84 3.74 -6.47
CA SER A 163 -6.65 4.19 -5.32
C SER A 163 -6.13 5.50 -4.73
N ALA A 164 -4.82 5.62 -4.52
CA ALA A 164 -4.20 6.82 -3.95
C ALA A 164 -4.40 8.06 -4.83
N LEU A 165 -4.25 7.93 -6.16
CA LEU A 165 -4.46 9.05 -7.08
C LEU A 165 -5.94 9.39 -7.27
N TRP A 166 -6.81 8.39 -7.38
CA TRP A 166 -8.26 8.61 -7.45
C TRP A 166 -8.80 9.31 -6.20
N SER A 167 -8.25 8.96 -5.03
CA SER A 167 -8.67 9.55 -3.76
C SER A 167 -8.46 11.06 -3.67
N VAL A 168 -7.63 11.68 -4.52
CA VAL A 168 -7.39 13.14 -4.49
C VAL A 168 -8.62 13.95 -4.89
N LYS A 169 -9.35 13.50 -5.92
CA LYS A 169 -10.54 14.22 -6.44
C LYS A 169 -11.86 13.53 -6.11
N LEU A 170 -11.85 12.21 -5.83
CA LEU A 170 -13.05 11.42 -5.47
C LEU A 170 -14.19 11.57 -6.49
N GLU A 171 -13.85 11.58 -7.77
CA GLU A 171 -14.82 11.68 -8.87
C GLU A 171 -15.58 10.35 -9.07
N GLU A 172 -16.84 10.41 -9.54
CA GLU A 172 -17.69 9.23 -9.79
C GLU A 172 -17.11 8.24 -10.80
N ARG A 173 -16.16 8.68 -11.64
CA ARG A 173 -15.46 7.87 -12.64
C ARG A 173 -13.96 8.13 -12.55
N VAL A 174 -13.15 7.14 -12.92
CA VAL A 174 -11.71 7.36 -13.06
C VAL A 174 -11.47 8.20 -14.30
N SER A 175 -10.95 9.41 -14.13
CA SER A 175 -10.59 10.27 -15.25
C SER A 175 -9.40 9.69 -16.02
N VAL A 176 -9.34 9.99 -17.32
CA VAL A 176 -8.21 9.62 -18.19
C VAL A 176 -6.88 10.16 -17.65
N LYS A 177 -6.91 11.32 -16.98
CA LYS A 177 -5.74 11.90 -16.31
C LYS A 177 -5.22 10.98 -15.19
N ILE A 178 -6.10 10.47 -14.32
CA ILE A 178 -5.74 9.53 -13.25
C ILE A 178 -5.17 8.22 -13.84
N ILE A 179 -5.77 7.68 -14.91
CA ILE A 179 -5.28 6.46 -15.55
C ILE A 179 -3.87 6.69 -16.13
N ARG A 180 -3.65 7.79 -16.86
CA ARG A 180 -2.33 8.14 -17.41
C ARG A 180 -1.28 8.27 -16.32
N TYR A 181 -1.62 8.94 -15.21
CA TYR A 181 -0.72 9.11 -14.07
C TYR A 181 -0.41 7.79 -13.37
N THR A 182 -1.40 6.91 -13.24
CA THR A 182 -1.24 5.56 -12.71
C THR A 182 -0.30 4.75 -13.60
N VAL A 183 -0.50 4.76 -14.91
CA VAL A 183 0.38 4.02 -15.85
C VAL A 183 1.80 4.56 -15.81
N LEU A 184 1.98 5.89 -15.83
CA LEU A 184 3.29 6.54 -15.79
C LEU A 184 4.10 6.12 -14.56
N ILE A 185 3.51 6.20 -13.37
CA ILE A 185 4.22 5.86 -12.13
C ILE A 185 4.46 4.35 -12.00
N ILE A 186 3.53 3.51 -12.48
CA ILE A 186 3.72 2.06 -12.47
C ILE A 186 4.86 1.66 -13.41
N LEU A 187 4.93 2.24 -14.61
CA LEU A 187 6.06 2.01 -15.51
C LEU A 187 7.38 2.45 -14.87
N GLY A 188 7.43 3.64 -14.27
CA GLY A 188 8.61 4.10 -13.55
C GLY A 188 9.02 3.18 -12.39
N LEU A 189 8.06 2.67 -11.61
CA LEU A 189 8.34 1.71 -10.55
C LEU A 189 8.85 0.38 -11.09
N VAL A 190 8.28 -0.14 -12.19
CA VAL A 190 8.73 -1.38 -12.84
C VAL A 190 10.16 -1.24 -13.38
N GLU A 191 10.46 -0.13 -14.06
CA GLU A 191 11.79 0.14 -14.61
C GLU A 191 12.83 0.26 -13.50
N VAL A 192 12.53 1.04 -12.46
CA VAL A 192 13.44 1.20 -11.33
C VAL A 192 13.62 -0.11 -10.57
N ALA A 193 12.55 -0.88 -10.33
CA ALA A 193 12.63 -2.20 -9.70
C ALA A 193 13.51 -3.18 -10.48
N THR A 194 13.43 -3.12 -11.80
CA THR A 194 14.27 -3.91 -12.71
C THR A 194 15.72 -3.46 -12.63
N ALA A 195 15.99 -2.15 -12.68
CA ALA A 195 17.33 -1.58 -12.58
C ALA A 195 18.01 -1.93 -11.26
N ILE A 196 17.31 -1.80 -10.12
CA ILE A 196 17.89 -2.12 -8.82
C ILE A 196 18.08 -3.62 -8.59
N SER A 197 17.42 -4.47 -9.36
CA SER A 197 17.66 -5.93 -9.30
C SER A 197 19.07 -6.31 -9.78
N PHE A 198 19.75 -5.44 -10.52
CA PHE A 198 21.15 -5.62 -10.92
C PHE A 198 22.15 -5.10 -9.89
N LEU A 199 21.69 -4.39 -8.85
CA LEU A 199 22.55 -3.83 -7.82
C LEU A 199 22.61 -4.78 -6.61
N PRO A 200 23.79 -4.95 -5.96
CA PRO A 200 23.96 -5.80 -4.79
C PRO A 200 23.44 -5.12 -3.51
N LEU A 201 22.15 -4.77 -3.52
CA LEU A 201 21.47 -4.13 -2.40
C LEU A 201 20.90 -5.17 -1.43
N THR A 202 20.87 -4.83 -0.14
CA THR A 202 20.14 -5.63 0.84
C THR A 202 18.63 -5.46 0.65
N VAL A 203 17.86 -6.49 1.00
CA VAL A 203 16.38 -6.48 0.89
C VAL A 203 15.77 -5.24 1.53
N TRP A 204 16.24 -4.87 2.71
CA TRP A 204 15.79 -3.68 3.44
C TRP A 204 16.05 -2.38 2.67
N VAL A 205 17.26 -2.21 2.15
CA VAL A 205 17.65 -1.01 1.39
C VAL A 205 16.87 -0.90 0.08
N SER A 206 16.74 -2.01 -0.67
CA SER A 206 15.93 -2.06 -1.90
C SER A 206 14.48 -1.65 -1.66
N SER A 207 13.88 -2.13 -0.57
CA SER A 207 12.47 -1.88 -0.25
C SER A 207 12.21 -0.43 0.14
N LEU A 208 13.09 0.16 0.95
CA LEU A 208 13.01 1.57 1.34
C LEU A 208 13.29 2.49 0.15
N PHE A 209 14.26 2.13 -0.70
CA PHE A 209 14.53 2.87 -1.93
C PHE A 209 13.31 2.88 -2.85
N MET A 210 12.71 1.73 -3.13
CA MET A 210 11.50 1.62 -3.94
C MET A 210 10.31 2.38 -3.34
N ALA A 211 10.14 2.33 -2.03
CA ALA A 211 9.11 3.10 -1.35
C ALA A 211 9.36 4.62 -1.43
N THR A 212 10.62 5.05 -1.46
CA THR A 212 10.97 6.45 -1.67
C THR A 212 10.63 6.88 -3.10
N VAL A 213 10.92 6.04 -4.10
CA VAL A 213 10.53 6.30 -5.49
C VAL A 213 9.01 6.41 -5.60
N ALA A 214 8.26 5.52 -4.94
CA ALA A 214 6.80 5.60 -4.87
C ALA A 214 6.32 6.86 -4.13
N TYR A 215 6.96 7.26 -3.02
CA TYR A 215 6.67 8.49 -2.28
C TYR A 215 6.86 9.74 -3.14
N VAL A 216 7.99 9.84 -3.84
CA VAL A 216 8.30 10.97 -4.74
C VAL A 216 7.31 11.02 -5.89
N GLY A 217 7.11 9.89 -6.58
CA GLY A 217 6.19 9.82 -7.71
C GLY A 217 4.74 10.13 -7.32
N LEU A 218 4.22 9.48 -6.27
CA LEU A 218 2.86 9.72 -5.80
C LEU A 218 2.69 11.15 -5.28
N GLY A 219 3.66 11.65 -4.49
CA GLY A 219 3.61 13.00 -3.93
C GLY A 219 3.51 14.07 -5.01
N ILE A 220 4.40 14.03 -6.01
CA ILE A 220 4.38 14.99 -7.14
C ILE A 220 3.04 14.93 -7.88
N LEU A 221 2.56 13.73 -8.22
CA LEU A 221 1.31 13.56 -8.98
C LEU A 221 0.07 13.95 -8.16
N GLN A 222 0.04 13.68 -6.86
CA GLN A 222 -1.05 14.14 -5.99
C GLN A 222 -1.06 15.66 -5.84
N HIS A 223 0.11 16.31 -5.78
CA HIS A 223 0.24 17.76 -5.77
C HIS A 223 -0.22 18.39 -7.09
N ASP A 224 0.11 17.78 -8.23
CA ASP A 224 -0.40 18.22 -9.54
C ASP A 224 -1.92 18.06 -9.63
N LEU A 225 -2.46 16.91 -9.21
CA LEU A 225 -3.91 16.67 -9.20
C LEU A 225 -4.65 17.63 -8.27
N SER A 226 -4.00 18.11 -7.22
CA SER A 226 -4.54 19.09 -6.28
C SER A 226 -4.38 20.54 -6.75
N GLU A 227 -3.80 20.77 -7.94
CA GLU A 227 -3.48 22.10 -8.49
C GLU A 227 -2.56 22.92 -7.56
N ARG A 228 -1.66 22.22 -6.85
CA ARG A 228 -0.74 22.77 -5.85
C ARG A 228 0.70 22.35 -6.12
N LEU A 229 1.03 22.05 -7.38
CA LEU A 229 2.39 21.75 -7.78
C LEU A 229 3.15 23.07 -7.98
N PHE A 230 3.88 23.47 -6.95
CA PHE A 230 4.82 24.58 -7.04
C PHE A 230 6.23 24.04 -7.34
N GLU A 231 7.05 24.84 -8.03
CA GLU A 231 8.45 24.48 -8.31
C GLU A 231 9.22 24.10 -7.04
N ARG A 232 8.95 24.79 -5.93
CA ARG A 232 9.52 24.49 -4.63
C ARG A 232 9.14 23.09 -4.13
N THR A 233 7.88 22.70 -4.27
CA THR A 233 7.41 21.35 -3.90
C THR A 233 8.10 20.29 -4.75
N LEU A 234 8.23 20.54 -6.06
CA LEU A 234 8.95 19.65 -6.95
C LEU A 234 10.42 19.47 -6.54
N GLN A 235 11.11 20.57 -6.20
CA GLN A 235 12.49 20.54 -5.72
C GLN A 235 12.63 19.78 -4.39
N GLU A 236 11.69 19.93 -3.47
CA GLU A 236 11.69 19.21 -2.19
C GLU A 236 11.58 17.69 -2.41
N TYR A 237 10.64 17.25 -3.24
CA TYR A 237 10.46 15.82 -3.55
C TYR A 237 11.65 15.23 -4.33
N ILE A 238 12.14 15.93 -5.35
CA ILE A 238 13.32 15.51 -6.11
C ILE A 238 14.56 15.47 -5.20
N GLY A 239 14.73 16.46 -4.33
CA GLY A 239 15.83 16.53 -3.36
C GLY A 239 15.84 15.32 -2.42
N ILE A 240 14.67 14.91 -1.90
CA ILE A 240 14.53 13.67 -1.11
C ILE A 240 14.92 12.44 -1.94
N GLY A 241 14.46 12.34 -3.18
CA GLY A 241 14.80 11.23 -4.07
C GLY A 241 16.30 11.11 -4.34
N ILE A 242 16.96 12.23 -4.67
CA ILE A 242 18.41 12.29 -4.89
C ILE A 242 19.16 11.93 -3.60
N PHE A 243 18.74 12.47 -2.46
CA PHE A 243 19.37 12.17 -1.17
C PHE A 243 19.33 10.67 -0.85
N VAL A 244 18.16 10.03 -1.01
CA VAL A 244 18.02 8.60 -0.75
C VAL A 244 18.78 7.76 -1.77
N LEU A 245 18.84 8.18 -3.04
CA LEU A 245 19.69 7.53 -4.04
C LEU A 245 21.17 7.56 -3.64
N LEU A 246 21.69 8.72 -3.24
CA LEU A 246 23.08 8.86 -2.80
C LEU A 246 23.35 8.03 -1.54
N ALA A 247 22.47 8.11 -0.55
CA ALA A 247 22.57 7.30 0.66
C ALA A 247 22.58 5.80 0.35
N THR A 248 21.75 5.36 -0.61
CA THR A 248 21.70 3.98 -1.08
C THR A 248 23.04 3.57 -1.68
N MET A 249 23.59 4.36 -2.61
CA MET A 249 24.87 4.10 -3.28
C MET A 249 26.06 4.06 -2.30
N LEU A 250 26.03 4.85 -1.23
CA LEU A 250 27.06 4.87 -0.18
C LEU A 250 27.00 3.64 0.73
N VAL A 251 25.80 3.13 1.01
CA VAL A 251 25.62 1.93 1.86
C VAL A 251 25.88 0.64 1.07
N THR A 252 25.71 0.68 -0.25
CA THR A 252 26.02 -0.46 -1.14
C THR A 252 27.48 -0.88 -0.97
N ARG A 253 27.68 -2.14 -0.57
CA ARG A 253 29.01 -2.74 -0.53
C ARG A 253 29.36 -3.22 -1.92
N TRP A 254 30.02 -2.36 -2.68
CA TRP A 254 30.65 -2.71 -3.95
C TRP A 254 31.80 -3.67 -3.65
N LYS A 255 31.58 -4.96 -3.93
CA LYS A 255 32.60 -6.00 -3.86
C LYS A 255 32.85 -6.53 -5.26
#